data_AF-A0A3D3XTK3-F1
#
_entry.id   AF-A0A3D3XTK3-F1
#
_cell.length_a   1.000
_cell.length_b   1.000
_cell.length_c   1.000
_cell.angle_alpha   90.00
_cell.angle_beta   90.00
_cell.angle_gamma   90.00
#
_symmetry.space_group_name_H-M   'P 1'
#
loop_
_entity.id
_entity.type
_entity.pdbx_description
1 polymer ?
#
loop_
_entity_poly.entity_id
_entity_poly.type
_entity_poly.pdbx_seq_one_letter_code
_entity_poly.pdbx_strand_id
1 'polypeptide(L)'
;LRQNNWPTRNLIVAGNFNMTNVDDLFGELVELGQHPKEKADTVTIMEKIGHFLDEENDRLYYELKEEGYTKKEATAEIAKRLDVAGVLKSASKKWDGGYAMAGMMGHGDSFVLRDPA
;
A
#
# COMPACT_ATOMS: atom_id res chain seq x y z
N LEU A 1 -6.83 4.44 8.39
CA LEU A 1 -5.61 5.28 8.35
C LEU A 1 -4.45 4.45 8.84
N ARG A 2 -3.43 4.29 8.01
CA ARG A 2 -2.15 3.64 8.33
C ARG A 2 -1.10 4.73 8.54
N GLN A 3 -0.48 4.74 9.71
CA GLN A 3 0.48 5.77 10.09
C GLN A 3 1.90 5.24 10.15
N ASN A 4 2.84 6.05 9.67
CA ASN A 4 4.27 5.78 9.71
C ASN A 4 5.04 7.10 9.90
N ASN A 5 6.21 7.04 10.52
CA ASN A 5 7.08 8.21 10.69
C ASN A 5 7.68 8.71 9.36
N TRP A 6 7.62 7.90 8.29
CA TRP A 6 7.98 8.29 6.93
C TRP A 6 6.72 8.71 6.16
N PRO A 7 6.62 9.97 5.70
CA PRO A 7 5.44 10.48 4.98
C PRO A 7 5.00 9.57 3.83
N THR A 8 5.95 9.08 3.04
CA THR A 8 5.76 8.19 1.87
C THR A 8 5.24 6.79 2.21
N ARG A 9 5.11 6.44 3.49
CA ARG A 9 4.53 5.17 3.98
C ARG A 9 3.18 5.34 4.69
N ASN A 10 2.72 6.58 4.86
CA ASN A 10 1.38 6.84 5.38
C ASN A 10 0.36 6.59 4.28
N LEU A 11 -0.79 6.01 4.65
CA LEU A 11 -1.84 5.67 3.71
C LEU A 11 -3.22 5.88 4.35
N ILE A 12 -4.12 6.52 3.63
CA ILE A 12 -5.55 6.53 3.94
C ILE A 12 -6.32 6.00 2.73
N VAL A 13 -7.35 5.21 3.01
CA VAL A 13 -8.24 4.63 2.00
C VAL A 13 -9.68 4.79 2.49
N ALA A 14 -10.57 5.12 1.56
CA ALA A 14 -12.00 5.07 1.73
C ALA A 14 -12.63 4.47 0.48
N GLY A 15 -13.62 3.60 0.65
CA GLY A 15 -14.23 2.93 -0.48
C GLY A 15 -15.31 1.96 -0.06
N ASN A 16 -15.99 1.43 -1.07
CA ASN A 16 -16.89 0.31 -0.94
C ASN A 16 -16.15 -0.97 -1.34
N PHE A 17 -16.32 -2.02 -0.53
CA PHE A 17 -15.65 -3.30 -0.68
C PHE A 17 -16.68 -4.40 -0.43
N ASN A 18 -16.68 -5.38 -1.32
CA ASN A 18 -17.38 -6.63 -1.11
C ASN A 18 -16.49 -7.75 -1.63
N MET A 19 -15.54 -8.15 -0.79
CA MET A 19 -14.53 -9.14 -1.13
C MET A 19 -15.05 -10.55 -0.91
N THR A 20 -14.98 -11.41 -1.93
CA THR A 20 -15.44 -12.81 -1.84
C THR A 20 -14.39 -13.72 -1.19
N ASN A 21 -13.11 -13.32 -1.21
CA ASN A 21 -11.98 -14.10 -0.71
C ASN A 21 -11.25 -13.43 0.47
N VAL A 22 -11.95 -12.68 1.32
CA VAL A 22 -11.33 -11.95 2.44
C VAL A 22 -10.57 -12.85 3.42
N ASP A 23 -11.06 -14.07 3.69
CA ASP A 23 -10.41 -15.00 4.61
C ASP A 23 -9.06 -15.50 4.06
N ASP A 24 -8.97 -15.73 2.74
CA ASP A 24 -7.71 -16.11 2.08
C ASP A 24 -6.72 -14.95 2.13
N LEU A 25 -7.17 -13.73 1.83
CA LEU A 25 -6.34 -12.53 1.89
C LEU A 25 -5.82 -12.27 3.31
N PHE A 26 -6.65 -12.51 4.33
CA PHE A 26 -6.24 -12.43 5.72
C PHE A 26 -5.21 -13.52 6.07
N GLY A 27 -5.43 -14.76 5.62
CA GLY A 27 -4.49 -15.87 5.78
C GLY A 27 -3.11 -15.55 5.22
N GLU A 28 -3.04 -14.98 4.02
CA GLU A 28 -1.76 -14.56 3.42
C GLU A 28 -1.01 -13.53 4.28
N LEU A 29 -1.73 -12.56 4.87
CA LEU A 29 -1.08 -11.57 5.74
C LEU A 29 -0.47 -12.25 6.99
N VAL A 30 -1.17 -13.23 7.56
CA VAL A 30 -0.67 -14.01 8.70
C VAL A 30 0.54 -14.85 8.31
N GLU A 31 0.54 -15.49 7.14
CA GLU A 31 1.69 -16.25 6.63
C GLU A 31 2.91 -15.36 6.36
N LEU A 32 2.70 -14.10 5.98
CA LEU A 32 3.74 -13.08 5.87
C LEU A 32 4.24 -12.56 7.24
N GLY A 33 3.70 -13.08 8.35
CA GLY A 33 4.06 -12.69 9.71
C GLY A 33 3.39 -11.41 10.20
N GLN A 34 2.36 -10.92 9.51
CA GLN A 34 1.59 -9.77 9.97
C GLN A 34 0.49 -10.19 10.95
N HIS A 35 0.10 -9.26 11.82
CA HIS A 35 -0.98 -9.45 12.79
C HIS A 35 -2.05 -8.36 12.62
N PRO A 36 -2.98 -8.51 11.66
CA PRO A 36 -4.00 -7.51 11.40
C PRO A 36 -4.94 -7.40 12.61
N LYS A 37 -5.29 -6.16 12.99
CA LYS A 37 -6.12 -5.91 14.18
C LYS A 37 -7.57 -6.37 14.02
N GLU A 38 -8.09 -6.32 12.80
CA GLU A 38 -9.48 -6.62 12.47
C GLU A 38 -9.56 -7.35 11.12
N LYS A 39 -10.54 -8.25 10.98
CA LYS A 39 -10.85 -8.98 9.74
C LYS A 39 -11.77 -8.20 8.79
N ALA A 40 -11.90 -6.89 8.94
CA ALA A 40 -12.73 -6.08 8.06
C ALA A 40 -12.07 -5.93 6.67
N ASP A 41 -12.85 -6.06 5.59
CA ASP A 41 -12.37 -5.93 4.19
C ASP A 41 -11.46 -4.72 3.99
N THR A 42 -11.89 -3.57 4.53
CA THR A 42 -11.15 -2.31 4.45
C THR A 42 -9.78 -2.38 5.13
N VAL A 43 -9.66 -3.10 6.25
CA VAL A 43 -8.39 -3.27 6.97
C VAL A 43 -7.47 -4.19 6.19
N THR A 44 -7.96 -5.36 5.75
CA THR A 44 -7.19 -6.31 4.94
C THR A 44 -6.66 -5.65 3.66
N ILE A 45 -7.49 -4.88 2.97
CA ILE A 45 -7.11 -4.13 1.77
C ILE A 45 -6.08 -3.06 2.08
N MET A 46 -6.30 -2.24 3.11
CA MET A 46 -5.36 -1.19 3.51
C MET A 46 -4.00 -1.76 3.90
N GLU A 47 -3.95 -2.89 4.62
CA GLU A 47 -2.70 -3.57 4.98
C GLU A 47 -2.01 -4.17 3.76
N LYS A 48 -2.75 -4.75 2.80
CA LYS A 48 -2.17 -5.28 1.57
C LYS A 48 -1.53 -4.17 0.72
N ILE A 49 -2.19 -3.02 0.57
CA ILE A 49 -1.59 -1.84 -0.09
C ILE A 49 -0.39 -1.35 0.71
N GLY A 50 -0.51 -1.26 2.03
CA GLY A 50 0.55 -0.82 2.94
C GLY A 50 1.81 -1.69 2.85
N HIS A 51 1.66 -3.00 2.68
CA HIS A 51 2.77 -3.93 2.48
C HIS A 51 3.57 -3.61 1.21
N PHE A 52 2.91 -3.51 0.06
CA PHE A 52 3.60 -3.18 -1.20
C PHE A 52 4.11 -1.73 -1.23
N LEU A 53 3.44 -0.82 -0.55
CA LEU A 53 3.92 0.56 -0.38
C LEU A 53 5.25 0.57 0.39
N ASP A 54 5.36 -0.23 1.44
CA ASP A 54 6.60 -0.35 2.22
C ASP A 54 7.72 -1.00 1.41
N GLU A 55 7.43 -2.06 0.66
CA GLU A 55 8.42 -2.72 -0.21
C GLU A 55 8.98 -1.76 -1.28
N GLU A 56 8.11 -0.99 -1.93
CA GLU A 56 8.53 -0.01 -2.94
C GLU A 56 9.34 1.13 -2.33
N ASN A 57 8.96 1.58 -1.12
CA ASN A 57 9.75 2.55 -0.36
C ASN A 57 11.15 2.00 -0.01
N ASP A 58 11.24 0.74 0.42
CA ASP A 58 12.52 0.11 0.74
C ASP A 58 13.39 -0.02 -0.51
N ARG A 59 12.82 -0.49 -1.63
CA ARG A 59 13.51 -0.58 -2.93
C ARG A 59 14.14 0.77 -3.32
N LEU A 60 13.32 1.82 -3.37
CA LEU A 60 13.79 3.16 -3.74
C LEU A 60 14.81 3.71 -2.73
N TYR A 61 14.63 3.44 -1.44
CA TYR A 61 15.59 3.87 -0.43
C TYR A 61 16.97 3.24 -0.63
N TYR A 62 17.05 1.93 -0.92
CA TYR A 62 18.32 1.26 -1.17
C TYR A 62 18.99 1.77 -2.46
N GLU A 63 18.22 1.97 -3.54
CA GLU A 63 18.73 2.57 -4.78
C GLU A 63 19.31 3.97 -4.55
N LEU A 64 18.56 4.84 -3.88
CA LEU A 64 19.00 6.21 -3.58
C LEU A 64 20.21 6.23 -2.65
N LYS A 65 20.30 5.28 -1.71
CA LYS A 65 21.47 5.16 -0.84
C LYS A 65 22.73 4.78 -1.63
N GLU A 66 22.62 3.93 -2.64
CA GLU A 66 23.71 3.60 -3.56
C GLU A 66 24.09 4.79 -4.45
N GLU A 67 23.11 5.62 -4.83
CA GLU A 67 23.33 6.91 -5.52
C GLU A 67 23.97 7.99 -4.62
N GLY A 68 24.09 7.75 -3.30
CA GLY A 68 24.76 8.63 -2.34
C GLY A 68 23.85 9.62 -1.61
N TYR A 69 22.52 9.47 -1.73
CA TYR A 69 21.57 10.33 -1.02
C TYR A 69 21.58 10.07 0.49
N THR A 70 21.44 11.12 1.29
CA THR A 70 21.18 10.99 2.72
C THR A 70 19.75 10.51 2.97
N LYS A 71 19.47 9.98 4.18
CA LYS A 71 18.09 9.60 4.57
C LYS A 71 17.08 10.73 4.38
N LYS A 72 17.47 11.97 4.63
CA LYS A 72 16.58 13.14 4.53
C LYS A 72 16.25 13.46 3.07
N GLU A 73 17.25 13.41 2.19
CA GLU A 73 17.05 13.65 0.75
C GLU A 73 16.29 12.51 0.10
N ALA A 74 16.59 11.27 0.52
CA ALA A 74 15.91 10.08 0.01
C ALA A 74 14.39 10.16 0.18
N THR A 75 13.87 10.64 1.32
CA THR A 75 12.41 10.79 1.52
C THR A 75 11.77 11.69 0.46
N ALA A 76 12.41 12.81 0.12
CA ALA A 76 11.89 13.73 -0.89
C ALA A 76 11.97 13.16 -2.30
N GLU A 77 13.01 12.36 -2.60
CA GLU A 77 13.16 11.70 -3.88
C GLU A 77 12.23 10.48 -4.04
N ILE A 78 12.01 9.69 -2.99
CA ILE A 78 11.04 8.59 -2.98
C ILE A 78 9.67 9.12 -3.35
N ALA A 79 9.24 10.24 -2.75
CA ALA A 79 7.95 10.86 -3.06
C ALA A 79 7.76 11.21 -4.55
N LYS A 80 8.85 11.45 -5.30
CA LYS A 80 8.81 11.76 -6.74
C LYS A 80 8.89 10.50 -7.62
N ARG A 81 9.56 9.45 -7.13
CA ARG A 81 9.87 8.23 -7.89
C ARG A 81 8.90 7.08 -7.61
N LEU A 82 8.05 7.19 -6.60
CA LEU A 82 7.14 6.13 -6.16
C LEU A 82 6.17 5.71 -7.28
N ASP A 83 6.23 4.45 -7.70
CA ASP A 83 5.26 3.90 -8.65
C ASP A 83 3.96 3.50 -7.94
N VAL A 84 3.08 4.48 -7.74
CA VAL A 84 1.76 4.27 -7.13
C VAL A 84 0.94 3.23 -7.90
N ALA A 85 0.99 3.25 -9.23
CA ALA A 85 0.23 2.30 -10.06
C ALA A 85 0.76 0.87 -9.91
N GLY A 86 2.07 0.69 -9.86
CA GLY A 86 2.73 -0.58 -9.59
C GLY A 86 2.35 -1.15 -8.22
N VAL A 87 2.42 -0.32 -7.17
CA VAL A 87 1.99 -0.69 -5.80
C VAL A 87 0.55 -1.18 -5.80
N LEU A 88 -0.38 -0.42 -6.40
CA LEU A 88 -1.80 -0.78 -6.44
C LEU A 88 -2.07 -2.05 -7.25
N LYS A 89 -1.38 -2.26 -8.37
CA LYS A 89 -1.48 -3.50 -9.17
C LYS A 89 -1.00 -4.73 -8.40
N SER A 90 0.12 -4.62 -7.69
CA SER A 90 0.64 -5.70 -6.84
C SER A 90 -0.31 -6.01 -5.69
N ALA A 91 -0.84 -4.97 -5.04
CA ALA A 91 -1.79 -5.11 -3.94
C ALA A 91 -3.10 -5.79 -4.35
N SER A 92 -3.64 -5.44 -5.51
CA SER A 92 -4.96 -5.90 -5.98
C SER A 92 -4.94 -7.22 -6.76
N LYS A 93 -3.77 -7.78 -7.07
CA LYS A 93 -3.63 -8.95 -7.96
C LYS A 93 -4.47 -10.17 -7.57
N LYS A 94 -4.72 -10.36 -6.26
CA LYS A 94 -5.47 -11.51 -5.72
C LYS A 94 -6.84 -11.12 -5.16
N TRP A 95 -7.27 -9.88 -5.37
CA TRP A 95 -8.58 -9.44 -4.91
C TRP A 95 -9.66 -10.06 -5.79
N ASP A 96 -10.61 -10.75 -5.16
CA ASP A 96 -11.81 -11.24 -5.81
C ASP A 96 -13.06 -10.63 -5.15
N GLY A 97 -14.02 -10.21 -5.97
CA GLY A 97 -15.17 -9.42 -5.56
C GLY A 97 -15.21 -8.01 -6.17
N GLY A 98 -16.12 -7.19 -5.67
CA GLY A 98 -16.39 -5.84 -6.17
C GLY A 98 -15.78 -4.77 -5.27
N TYR A 99 -15.18 -3.73 -5.85
CA TYR A 99 -14.65 -2.61 -5.08
C TYR A 99 -14.56 -1.32 -5.88
N ALA A 100 -14.83 -0.21 -5.20
CA ALA A 100 -14.58 1.13 -5.72
C ALA A 100 -14.04 1.98 -4.57
N MET A 101 -12.80 2.42 -4.69
CA MET A 101 -12.10 3.10 -3.61
C MET A 101 -11.25 4.27 -4.10
N ALA A 102 -11.01 5.20 -3.18
CA ALA A 102 -10.03 6.25 -3.31
C ALA A 102 -9.08 6.22 -2.12
N GLY A 103 -7.87 6.70 -2.33
CA GLY A 103 -6.90 6.81 -1.26
C GLY A 103 -5.86 7.88 -1.51
N MET A 104 -5.09 8.16 -0.47
CA MET A 104 -4.01 9.14 -0.49
C MET A 104 -2.83 8.64 0.33
N MET A 105 -1.63 8.88 -0.19
CA MET A 105 -0.37 8.61 0.48
C MET A 105 0.13 9.88 1.18
N GLY A 106 0.91 9.76 2.24
CA GLY A 106 1.28 10.91 3.07
C GLY A 106 2.16 11.97 2.41
N HIS A 107 2.73 11.69 1.23
CA HIS A 107 3.43 12.68 0.40
C HIS A 107 2.52 13.42 -0.59
N GLY A 108 1.23 13.11 -0.64
CA GLY A 108 0.22 13.85 -1.40
C GLY A 108 -0.34 13.13 -2.62
N ASP A 109 0.31 12.05 -3.08
CA ASP A 109 -0.24 11.26 -4.19
C ASP A 109 -1.59 10.67 -3.81
N SER A 110 -2.54 10.82 -4.73
CA SER A 110 -3.90 10.34 -4.59
C SER A 110 -4.23 9.38 -5.71
N PHE A 111 -5.07 8.41 -5.43
CA PHE A 111 -5.46 7.40 -6.39
C PHE A 111 -6.94 7.06 -6.29
N VAL A 112 -7.47 6.55 -7.39
CA VAL A 112 -8.77 5.87 -7.47
C VAL A 112 -8.53 4.50 -8.06
N LEU A 113 -9.19 3.49 -7.51
CA LEU A 113 -9.07 2.10 -7.93
C LEU A 113 -10.45 1.46 -7.92
N ARG A 114 -10.75 0.69 -8.96
CA ARG A 114 -11.99 -0.09 -9.07
C ARG A 114 -11.70 -1.48 -9.62
N ASP A 115 -12.59 -2.41 -9.34
CA ASP A 115 -12.52 -3.75 -9.92
C ASP A 115 -12.63 -3.71 -11.47
N PRO A 116 -12.09 -4.72 -12.18
CA PRO A 116 -11.98 -4.70 -13.63
C PRO A 116 -13.30 -4.92 -14.40
N ALA A 117 -14.44 -5.09 -13.72
CA ALA A 117 -15.74 -5.34 -14.36
C ALA A 117 -16.28 -4.15 -15.19
#